data_AF-Q113D8-F1
#
_entry.id   AF-Q113D8-F1
#
_cell.length_a   1.000
_cell.length_b   1.000
_cell.length_c   1.000
_cell.angle_alpha   90.00
_cell.angle_beta   90.00
_cell.angle_gamma   90.00
#
_symmetry.space_group_name_H-M   'P 1'
#
loop_
_entity.id
_entity.type
_entity.pdbx_description
1 polymer ?
#
loop_
_entity_poly.entity_id
_entity_poly.type
_entity_poly.pdbx_seq_one_letter_code
_entity_poly.pdbx_strand_id
1 'polypeptide(L)'
;MVHKEHEVLLIIKIQMTSKYSDKGIINISNIFSEKHSTYNAQSQSKLNNIQEPITTAPPEVKYIIGRVLQLEKDRLYKKTPRINDDILKIIKEAVQ
;
A
#
# COMPACT_ATOMS: atom_id res chain seq x y z
N MET A 1 -8.79 -25.06 36.17
CA MET A 1 -7.52 -24.50 35.67
C MET A 1 -7.68 -23.58 34.47
N VAL A 2 -8.58 -23.86 33.52
CA VAL A 2 -8.72 -23.08 32.27
C VAL A 2 -9.22 -21.64 32.45
N HIS A 3 -10.08 -21.35 33.44
CA HIS A 3 -10.65 -20.00 33.62
C HIS A 3 -9.62 -18.92 33.98
N LYS A 4 -8.55 -19.25 34.72
CA LYS A 4 -7.52 -18.27 35.13
C LYS A 4 -6.57 -17.90 33.99
N GLU A 5 -6.32 -18.82 33.05
CA GLU A 5 -5.46 -18.59 31.89
C GLU A 5 -6.04 -17.52 30.96
N HIS A 6 -7.36 -17.53 30.76
CA HIS A 6 -8.05 -16.56 29.91
C HIS A 6 -8.03 -15.14 30.48
N GLU A 7 -8.17 -14.99 31.80
CA GLU A 7 -8.07 -13.68 32.44
C GLU A 7 -6.66 -13.10 32.36
N VAL A 8 -5.63 -13.93 32.56
CA VAL A 8 -4.23 -13.51 32.40
C VAL A 8 -3.94 -13.09 30.96
N LEU A 9 -4.45 -13.84 29.97
CA LEU A 9 -4.28 -13.50 28.56
C LEU A 9 -4.99 -12.19 28.18
N LEU A 10 -6.15 -11.92 28.78
CA LEU A 10 -6.90 -10.68 28.60
C LEU A 10 -6.15 -9.48 29.19
N ILE A 11 -5.59 -9.63 30.39
CA ILE A 11 -4.77 -8.59 31.05
C ILE A 11 -3.52 -8.29 30.23
N ILE A 12 -2.83 -9.30 29.70
CA ILE A 12 -1.64 -9.10 28.85
C ILE A 12 -2.01 -8.36 27.56
N LYS A 13 -3.14 -8.68 26.91
CA LYS A 13 -3.62 -7.96 25.73
C LYS A 13 -3.92 -6.49 26.02
N ILE A 14 -4.62 -6.21 27.13
CA ILE A 14 -4.95 -4.85 27.55
C ILE A 14 -3.67 -4.05 27.85
N GLN A 15 -2.70 -4.66 28.53
CA GLN A 15 -1.38 -4.05 28.78
C GLN A 15 -0.64 -3.76 27.47
N MET A 16 -0.60 -4.70 26.52
CA MET A 16 0.00 -4.45 25.21
C MET A 16 -0.67 -3.29 24.49
N THR A 17 -2.01 -3.19 24.48
CA THR A 17 -2.70 -2.07 23.85
C THR A 17 -2.46 -0.72 24.55
N SER A 18 -2.27 -0.70 25.87
CA SER A 18 -1.97 0.53 26.62
C SER A 18 -0.54 1.02 26.41
N LYS A 19 0.44 0.12 26.19
CA LYS A 19 1.84 0.49 25.93
C LYS A 19 2.06 1.18 24.57
N TYR A 20 1.07 1.12 23.68
CA TYR A 20 1.05 1.87 22.42
C TYR A 20 0.12 3.09 22.46
N SER A 21 -0.41 3.45 23.64
CA SER A 21 -1.34 4.58 23.79
C SER A 21 -0.64 5.93 23.58
N ASP A 22 -0.90 6.44 22.38
CA ASP A 22 -1.44 7.77 22.11
C ASP A 22 -0.55 9.01 22.19
N LYS A 23 0.65 9.01 22.78
CA LYS A 23 1.50 10.23 22.71
C LYS A 23 2.63 10.12 21.70
N GLY A 24 3.26 8.95 21.62
CA GLY A 24 4.33 8.69 20.64
C GLY A 24 3.82 8.67 19.20
N ILE A 25 2.70 7.97 18.94
CA ILE A 25 2.13 7.86 17.59
C ILE A 25 1.58 9.20 17.10
N ILE A 26 0.90 9.97 17.97
CA ILE A 26 0.40 11.31 17.62
C ILE A 26 1.57 12.25 17.29
N ASN A 27 2.66 12.22 18.04
CA ASN A 27 3.83 13.04 17.73
C ASN A 27 4.51 12.64 16.42
N ILE A 28 4.64 11.35 16.11
CA ILE A 28 5.20 10.91 14.82
C ILE A 28 4.28 11.37 13.68
N SER A 29 2.96 11.26 13.84
CA SER A 29 2.00 11.78 12.88
C SER A 29 2.15 13.28 12.70
N ASN A 30 2.23 14.06 13.78
CA ASN A 30 2.35 15.52 13.72
C ASN A 30 3.67 15.96 13.09
N ILE A 31 4.81 15.33 13.45
CA ILE A 31 6.12 15.63 12.86
C ILE A 31 6.15 15.26 11.36
N PHE A 32 5.50 14.16 10.97
CA PHE A 32 5.38 13.76 9.57
C PHE A 32 4.43 14.70 8.79
N SER A 33 3.32 15.12 9.40
CA SER A 33 2.33 16.02 8.78
C SER A 33 2.82 17.47 8.68
N GLU A 34 3.59 17.98 9.64
CA GLU A 34 4.15 19.34 9.62
C GLU A 34 5.21 19.54 8.52
N LYS A 35 5.72 18.44 7.94
CA LYS A 35 6.75 18.47 6.88
C LYS A 35 6.26 17.99 5.51
N HIS A 36 4.99 17.60 5.38
CA HIS A 36 4.42 17.19 4.10
C HIS A 36 3.16 18.00 3.73
N SER A 37 3.43 19.14 3.08
CA SER A 37 2.66 19.74 1.98
C SER A 37 1.21 20.20 2.21
N THR A 38 0.95 21.42 1.76
CA THR A 38 -0.36 22.10 1.61
C THR A 38 -1.24 21.44 0.54
N TYR A 39 -1.40 20.12 0.57
CA TYR A 39 -2.33 19.40 -0.29
C TYR A 39 -3.75 19.66 0.23
N ASN A 40 -4.39 20.69 -0.30
CA ASN A 40 -5.80 21.02 -0.05
C ASN A 40 -6.72 19.85 -0.44
N ALA A 41 -7.99 19.83 -0.01
CA ALA A 41 -8.95 18.77 -0.37
C ALA A 41 -9.14 18.56 -1.89
N GLN A 42 -8.74 19.53 -2.74
CA GLN A 42 -8.69 19.39 -4.20
C GLN A 42 -7.58 18.45 -4.69
N SER A 43 -6.58 18.19 -3.85
CA SER A 43 -5.58 17.14 -4.08
C SER A 43 -6.17 15.74 -3.93
N GLN A 44 -7.13 15.49 -3.03
CA GLN A 44 -7.70 14.16 -2.82
C GLN A 44 -8.50 13.69 -4.03
N SER A 45 -9.32 14.56 -4.63
CA SER A 45 -10.01 14.25 -5.89
C SER A 45 -9.02 13.98 -7.02
N LYS A 46 -7.91 14.72 -7.06
CA LYS A 46 -6.81 14.52 -8.01
C LYS A 46 -6.06 13.20 -7.78
N LEU A 47 -5.82 12.82 -6.53
CA LEU A 47 -5.18 11.53 -6.18
C LEU A 47 -6.09 10.34 -6.49
N ASN A 48 -7.39 10.48 -6.27
CA ASN A 48 -8.37 9.47 -6.67
C ASN A 48 -8.35 9.28 -8.19
N ASN A 49 -8.27 10.36 -8.96
CA ASN A 49 -8.19 10.32 -10.42
C ASN A 49 -6.94 9.58 -10.93
N ILE A 50 -5.77 9.83 -10.32
CA ILE A 50 -4.51 9.17 -10.71
C ILE A 50 -4.53 7.66 -10.42
N GLN A 51 -5.28 7.24 -9.39
CA GLN A 51 -5.40 5.83 -9.01
C GLN A 51 -6.49 5.09 -9.78
N GLU A 52 -7.32 5.76 -10.59
CA GLU A 52 -8.45 5.11 -11.25
C GLU A 52 -8.09 3.87 -12.09
N PRO A 53 -7.00 3.79 -12.88
CA PRO A 53 -6.70 2.53 -13.56
C PRO A 53 -6.31 1.39 -12.59
N ILE A 54 -5.91 1.69 -11.37
CA ILE A 54 -5.56 0.70 -10.34
C ILE A 54 -6.79 0.27 -9.54
N THR A 55 -7.72 1.20 -9.27
CA THR A 55 -8.88 0.94 -8.40
C THR A 55 -10.13 0.55 -9.18
N THR A 56 -10.37 1.13 -10.37
CA THR A 56 -11.61 0.96 -11.13
C THR A 56 -11.49 0.04 -12.33
N ALA A 57 -10.26 -0.28 -12.79
CA ALA A 57 -10.10 -1.09 -13.99
C ALA A 57 -10.60 -2.55 -13.83
N PRO A 58 -10.94 -3.22 -14.94
CA PRO A 58 -11.27 -4.64 -14.95
C PRO A 58 -10.16 -5.53 -14.38
N PRO A 59 -10.48 -6.73 -13.86
CA PRO A 59 -9.50 -7.65 -13.25
C PRO A 59 -8.28 -7.95 -14.14
N GLU A 60 -8.51 -8.19 -15.43
CA GLU A 60 -7.47 -8.45 -16.43
C GLU A 60 -6.54 -7.24 -16.62
N VAL A 61 -7.11 -6.03 -16.62
CA VAL A 61 -6.34 -4.79 -16.73
C VAL A 61 -5.54 -4.53 -15.45
N LYS A 62 -6.12 -4.76 -14.27
CA LYS A 62 -5.43 -4.68 -12.97
C LYS A 62 -4.26 -5.68 -12.91
N TYR A 63 -4.45 -6.88 -13.43
CA TYR A 63 -3.39 -7.89 -13.55
C TYR A 63 -2.24 -7.38 -14.43
N ILE A 64 -2.55 -6.87 -15.63
CA ILE A 64 -1.54 -6.29 -16.54
C ILE A 64 -0.76 -5.17 -15.84
N ILE A 65 -1.46 -4.21 -15.23
CA ILE A 65 -0.84 -3.08 -14.52
C ILE A 65 0.12 -3.58 -13.43
N GLY A 66 -0.32 -4.51 -12.58
CA GLY A 66 0.51 -5.06 -11.51
C GLY A 66 1.78 -5.74 -12.03
N ARG A 67 1.68 -6.51 -13.12
CA ARG A 67 2.82 -7.21 -13.72
C ARG A 67 3.80 -6.26 -14.39
N VAL A 68 3.31 -5.21 -15.05
CA VAL A 68 4.16 -4.17 -15.67
C VAL A 68 4.90 -3.37 -14.60
N LEU A 69 4.22 -2.92 -13.54
CA LEU A 69 4.86 -2.19 -12.44
C LEU A 69 5.95 -3.03 -11.75
N GLN A 70 5.72 -4.32 -11.57
CA GLN A 70 6.73 -5.23 -11.01
C GLN A 70 7.94 -5.35 -11.95
N LEU A 71 7.72 -5.48 -13.26
CA LEU A 71 8.78 -5.54 -14.26
C LEU A 71 9.63 -4.25 -14.30
N GLU A 72 8.99 -3.10 -14.24
CA GLU A 72 9.66 -1.80 -14.19
C GLU A 72 10.50 -1.65 -12.93
N LYS A 73 9.93 -2.00 -11.76
CA LYS A 73 10.66 -2.00 -10.48
C LYS A 73 11.91 -2.88 -10.55
N ASP A 74 11.78 -4.08 -11.10
CA ASP A 74 12.89 -5.05 -11.20
C ASP A 74 13.99 -4.63 -12.18
N ARG A 75 13.71 -3.65 -13.03
CA ARG A 75 14.63 -3.18 -14.09
C ARG A 75 14.99 -1.71 -13.96
N LEU A 76 14.57 -1.05 -12.87
CA LEU A 76 14.78 0.38 -12.64
C LEU A 76 16.26 0.77 -12.68
N TYR A 77 17.17 -0.14 -12.33
CA TYR A 77 18.62 0.08 -12.37
C TYR A 77 19.24 0.00 -13.77
N LYS A 78 18.49 -0.47 -14.78
CA LYS A 78 19.00 -0.64 -16.15
C LYS A 78 18.87 0.68 -16.91
N LYS A 79 19.96 1.14 -17.53
CA LYS A 79 19.99 2.36 -18.35
C LYS A 79 19.02 2.32 -19.54
N THR A 80 18.78 1.14 -20.11
CA THR A 80 17.85 0.96 -21.24
C THR A 80 17.23 -0.44 -21.18
N PRO A 81 16.17 -0.64 -20.40
CA PRO A 81 15.54 -1.95 -20.27
C PRO A 81 14.69 -2.24 -21.52
N ARG A 82 14.94 -3.37 -22.18
CA ARG A 82 14.08 -3.89 -23.24
C ARG A 82 12.90 -4.64 -22.60
N ILE A 83 11.81 -3.92 -22.33
CA ILE A 83 10.61 -4.46 -21.64
C ILE A 83 9.43 -4.75 -22.56
N ASN A 84 9.47 -4.30 -23.81
CA ASN A 84 8.32 -4.37 -24.72
C ASN A 84 7.84 -5.81 -24.96
N ASP A 85 8.76 -6.75 -25.17
CA ASP A 85 8.41 -8.16 -25.41
C ASP A 85 7.77 -8.80 -24.17
N ASP A 86 8.25 -8.43 -22.98
CA ASP A 86 7.68 -8.89 -21.71
C ASP A 86 6.28 -8.32 -21.49
N ILE A 87 6.05 -7.04 -21.80
CA ILE A 87 4.72 -6.40 -21.72
C ILE A 87 3.76 -7.09 -22.69
N LEU A 88 4.19 -7.32 -23.93
CA LEU A 88 3.37 -8.02 -24.93
C LEU A 88 3.01 -9.44 -24.47
N LYS A 89 3.93 -10.13 -23.82
CA LYS A 89 3.66 -11.45 -23.21
C LYS A 89 2.64 -11.35 -22.08
N ILE A 90 2.80 -10.39 -21.16
CA ILE A 90 1.86 -10.15 -20.05
C ILE A 90 0.44 -9.88 -20.58
N ILE A 91 0.29 -9.05 -21.61
CA ILE A 91 -1.01 -8.74 -22.21
C ILE A 91 -1.64 -9.99 -22.83
N LYS A 92 -0.86 -10.79 -23.57
CA LYS A 92 -1.35 -12.03 -24.17
C LYS A 92 -1.83 -13.01 -23.10
N GLU A 93 -1.06 -13.20 -22.03
CA GLU A 93 -1.45 -14.08 -20.92
C GLU A 93 -2.73 -13.62 -20.20
N ALA A 94 -2.99 -12.31 -20.14
CA ALA A 94 -4.15 -11.75 -19.47
C ALA A 94 -5.46 -11.82 -20.28
N VAL A 95 -5.35 -11.92 -21.61
CA VAL A 95 -6.48 -11.85 -22.56
C VAL A 95 -6.80 -13.21 -23.22
N GLN A 96 -5.92 -14.20 -23.03
CA GLN A 96 -6.05 -15.56 -23.59
C GLN A 96 -7.27 -16.33 -23.09
#